data_AF-A0A1W9VGP8-F1
#
_entry.id   AF-A0A1W9VGP8-F1
#
_cell.length_a   1.000
_cell.length_b   1.000
_cell.length_c   1.000
_cell.angle_alpha   90.00
_cell.angle_beta   90.00
_cell.angle_gamma   90.00
#
_symmetry.space_group_name_H-M   'P 1'
#
loop_
_entity.id
_entity.type
_entity.pdbx_description
1 polymer ?
#
loop_
_entity_poly.entity_id
_entity_poly.type
_entity_poly.pdbx_seq_one_letter_code
_entity_poly.pdbx_strand_id
1 'polypeptide(L)'
;MTRRYDRENGKKIHQEDLAQGFNITASDKYSKSYEEALRLVSKMSGGKLSVVRDLFNRIVFSYLIGNDDMHLKNISLIRKEDNRTFYYDGLTPNYDQLFASSFDISSVIGFLALDLLEEEKHAEYTECYQKYGFYTAYDFTLLGKRAGLPQAAVQSVFKHYFSIEKEMQTMIERSFMPDIMKKRAVVILLDRFKALKIRA
;
A
#
# COMPACT_ATOMS: atom_id res chain seq x y z
N MET A 1 11.08 2.09 -19.54
CA MET A 1 9.76 1.71 -20.10
C MET A 1 9.13 0.64 -19.22
N THR A 2 7.86 0.79 -18.85
CA THR A 2 7.10 -0.20 -18.08
C THR A 2 6.23 -1.02 -19.04
N ARG A 3 6.29 -2.37 -18.94
CA ARG A 3 5.46 -3.26 -19.77
C ARG A 3 4.02 -3.24 -19.25
N ARG A 4 3.04 -3.13 -20.16
CA ARG A 4 1.61 -3.23 -19.81
C ARG A 4 1.24 -4.66 -19.39
N TYR A 5 0.57 -4.78 -18.25
CA TYR A 5 0.10 -6.07 -17.74
C TYR A 5 -1.32 -6.43 -18.22
N ASP A 6 -2.08 -5.47 -18.72
CA ASP A 6 -3.44 -5.67 -19.24
C ASP A 6 -3.45 -6.03 -20.74
N ARG A 7 -2.31 -6.49 -21.25
CA ARG A 7 -2.08 -6.92 -22.62
C ARG A 7 -1.33 -8.23 -22.62
N GLU A 8 -1.92 -9.25 -23.20
CA GLU A 8 -1.27 -10.56 -23.38
C GLU A 8 -1.60 -11.08 -24.78
N ASN A 9 -0.56 -11.41 -25.56
CA ASN A 9 -0.69 -11.93 -26.93
C ASN A 9 -1.65 -11.12 -27.83
N GLY A 10 -1.61 -9.78 -27.71
CA GLY A 10 -2.47 -8.86 -28.47
C GLY A 10 -3.91 -8.71 -27.93
N LYS A 11 -4.31 -9.49 -26.93
CA LYS A 11 -5.61 -9.38 -26.26
C LYS A 11 -5.59 -8.38 -25.12
N LYS A 12 -6.75 -7.79 -24.83
CA LYS A 12 -6.97 -6.91 -23.66
C LYS A 12 -7.48 -7.74 -22.50
N ILE A 13 -6.90 -7.55 -21.31
CA ILE A 13 -7.39 -8.15 -20.06
C ILE A 13 -8.18 -7.09 -19.29
N HIS A 14 -9.33 -7.47 -18.74
CA HIS A 14 -10.19 -6.55 -17.99
C HIS A 14 -9.54 -6.17 -16.67
N GLN A 15 -9.54 -4.88 -16.36
CA GLN A 15 -9.08 -4.33 -15.10
C GLN A 15 -9.92 -3.11 -14.71
N GLU A 16 -9.91 -2.78 -13.42
CA GLU A 16 -10.60 -1.63 -12.86
C GLU A 16 -9.81 -1.07 -11.68
N ASP A 17 -9.62 0.25 -11.65
CA ASP A 17 -8.97 0.94 -10.53
C ASP A 17 -9.97 1.21 -9.39
N LEU A 18 -9.48 1.46 -8.17
CA LEU A 18 -10.38 1.66 -7.03
C LEU A 18 -11.20 2.95 -7.12
N ALA A 19 -10.76 3.97 -7.86
CA ALA A 19 -11.58 5.17 -8.04
C ALA A 19 -12.84 4.83 -8.86
N GLN A 20 -12.70 4.01 -9.90
CA GLN A 20 -13.83 3.44 -10.64
C GLN A 20 -14.69 2.54 -9.75
N GLY A 21 -14.08 1.65 -8.95
CA GLY A 21 -14.80 0.78 -8.04
C GLY A 21 -15.62 1.52 -6.96
N PHE A 22 -15.16 2.70 -6.54
CA PHE A 22 -15.91 3.62 -5.66
C PHE A 22 -16.90 4.53 -6.41
N ASN A 23 -16.92 4.48 -7.74
CA ASN A 23 -17.69 5.37 -8.60
C ASN A 23 -17.42 6.86 -8.31
N ILE A 24 -16.15 7.22 -8.18
CA ILE A 24 -15.67 8.60 -7.98
C ILE A 24 -14.82 9.05 -9.16
N THR A 25 -14.68 10.36 -9.32
CA THR A 25 -13.89 10.94 -10.40
C THR A 25 -12.39 10.86 -10.10
N ALA A 26 -11.55 11.14 -11.11
CA ALA A 26 -10.11 11.16 -10.93
C ALA A 26 -9.61 12.27 -9.99
N SER A 27 -10.36 13.37 -9.82
CA SER A 27 -10.02 14.43 -8.86
C SER A 27 -10.12 13.94 -7.42
N ASP A 28 -11.00 12.98 -7.16
CA ASP A 28 -11.30 12.49 -5.81
C ASP A 28 -10.43 11.28 -5.42
N LYS A 29 -9.32 11.04 -6.15
CA LYS A 29 -8.44 9.87 -5.98
C LYS A 29 -7.84 9.72 -4.57
N TYR A 30 -7.85 10.79 -3.75
CA TYR A 30 -7.39 10.79 -2.35
C TYR A 30 -8.53 10.80 -1.31
N SER A 31 -9.80 10.72 -1.74
CA SER A 31 -10.96 10.93 -0.85
C SER A 31 -11.29 9.77 0.12
N LYS A 32 -10.58 8.65 0.02
CA LYS A 32 -10.84 7.41 0.77
C LYS A 32 -9.62 6.99 1.58
N SER A 33 -9.86 6.30 2.68
CA SER A 33 -8.83 5.66 3.50
C SER A 33 -8.40 4.31 2.90
N TYR A 34 -7.25 3.81 3.34
CA TYR A 34 -6.83 2.44 3.03
C TYR A 34 -7.74 1.39 3.68
N GLU A 35 -8.36 1.69 4.81
CA GLU A 35 -9.38 0.83 5.41
C GLU A 35 -10.58 0.65 4.46
N GLU A 36 -11.12 1.74 3.92
CA GLU A 36 -12.18 1.68 2.90
C GLU A 36 -11.71 0.93 1.65
N ALA A 37 -10.48 1.17 1.19
CA ALA A 37 -9.91 0.48 0.03
C ALA A 37 -9.83 -1.04 0.24
N LEU A 38 -9.39 -1.50 1.41
CA LEU A 38 -9.35 -2.93 1.77
C LEU A 38 -10.76 -3.55 1.81
N ARG A 39 -11.74 -2.84 2.38
CA ARG A 39 -13.15 -3.29 2.38
C ARG A 39 -13.69 -3.41 0.96
N LEU A 40 -13.42 -2.43 0.10
CA LEU A 40 -13.84 -2.47 -1.30
C LEU A 40 -13.18 -3.63 -2.07
N VAL A 41 -11.86 -3.82 -1.91
CA VAL A 41 -11.13 -4.95 -2.51
C VAL A 41 -11.69 -6.30 -2.05
N SER A 42 -12.02 -6.43 -0.76
CA SER A 42 -12.68 -7.63 -0.24
C SER A 42 -14.00 -7.89 -0.98
N LYS A 43 -14.86 -6.88 -1.10
CA LYS A 43 -16.13 -6.98 -1.83
C LYS A 43 -15.93 -7.33 -3.32
N MET A 44 -15.05 -6.62 -4.02
CA MET A 44 -14.79 -6.79 -5.46
C MET A 44 -14.16 -8.14 -5.79
N SER A 45 -13.41 -8.73 -4.86
CA SER A 45 -12.77 -10.05 -5.03
C SER A 45 -13.63 -11.22 -4.52
N GLY A 46 -14.85 -10.98 -4.05
CA GLY A 46 -15.73 -12.02 -3.51
C GLY A 46 -15.28 -12.55 -2.13
N GLY A 47 -14.64 -11.69 -1.32
CA GLY A 47 -14.19 -12.01 0.03
C GLY A 47 -12.88 -12.79 0.09
N LYS A 48 -12.10 -12.84 -1.00
CA LYS A 48 -10.82 -13.57 -1.04
C LYS A 48 -9.79 -12.89 -0.13
N LEU A 49 -9.56 -13.47 1.05
CA LEU A 49 -8.57 -12.96 2.02
C LEU A 49 -7.15 -12.87 1.46
N SER A 50 -6.79 -13.69 0.47
CA SER A 50 -5.49 -13.59 -0.21
C SER A 50 -5.32 -12.27 -0.96
N VAL A 51 -6.39 -11.74 -1.58
CA VAL A 51 -6.38 -10.46 -2.31
C VAL A 51 -6.36 -9.29 -1.33
N VAL A 52 -7.13 -9.37 -0.25
CA VAL A 52 -7.10 -8.38 0.85
C VAL A 52 -5.71 -8.33 1.49
N ARG A 53 -5.10 -9.49 1.74
CA ARG A 53 -3.74 -9.59 2.29
C ARG A 53 -2.70 -9.01 1.33
N ASP A 54 -2.86 -9.17 0.01
CA ASP A 54 -1.97 -8.56 -0.98
C ASP A 54 -2.05 -7.02 -0.91
N LEU A 55 -3.25 -6.43 -0.87
CA LEU A 55 -3.37 -4.98 -0.72
C LEU A 55 -2.76 -4.51 0.61
N PHE A 56 -3.05 -5.20 1.71
CA PHE A 56 -2.46 -4.89 3.01
C PHE A 56 -0.93 -4.90 2.97
N ASN A 57 -0.33 -5.91 2.31
CA ASN A 57 1.10 -6.00 2.11
C ASN A 57 1.65 -4.81 1.31
N ARG A 58 0.95 -4.37 0.25
CA ARG A 58 1.34 -3.20 -0.56
C ARG A 58 1.26 -1.88 0.23
N ILE A 59 0.28 -1.75 1.12
CA ILE A 59 0.16 -0.58 2.01
C ILE A 59 1.35 -0.52 2.98
N VAL A 60 1.71 -1.65 3.63
CA VAL A 60 2.89 -1.72 4.49
C VAL A 60 4.17 -1.42 3.71
N PHE A 61 4.28 -1.95 2.48
CA PHE A 61 5.40 -1.63 1.59
C PHE A 61 5.49 -0.15 1.25
N SER A 62 4.39 0.48 0.85
CA SER A 62 4.29 1.91 0.53
C SER A 62 4.75 2.76 1.72
N TYR A 63 4.35 2.41 2.94
CA TYR A 63 4.84 3.07 4.15
C TYR A 63 6.34 2.91 4.34
N LEU A 64 6.88 1.69 4.18
CA LEU A 64 8.30 1.40 4.35
C LEU A 64 9.20 2.19 3.38
N ILE A 65 8.77 2.34 2.12
CA ILE A 65 9.56 3.07 1.11
C ILE A 65 9.30 4.58 1.09
N GLY A 66 8.39 5.09 1.92
CA GLY A 66 7.98 6.49 1.90
C GLY A 66 7.28 6.87 0.58
N ASN A 67 6.37 6.01 0.11
CA ASN A 67 5.50 6.32 -1.02
C ASN A 67 4.22 6.99 -0.49
N ASP A 68 4.19 8.31 -0.54
CA ASP A 68 3.06 9.15 -0.17
C ASP A 68 2.13 9.48 -1.35
N ASP A 69 2.25 8.76 -2.48
CA ASP A 69 1.39 8.96 -3.66
C ASP A 69 0.66 7.69 -4.14
N MET A 70 0.65 6.59 -3.36
CA MET A 70 -0.16 5.39 -3.67
C MET A 70 -1.67 5.60 -3.45
N HIS A 71 -2.30 6.41 -4.30
CA HIS A 71 -3.73 6.74 -4.22
C HIS A 71 -4.63 5.70 -4.92
N LEU A 72 -5.96 5.89 -4.90
CA LEU A 72 -6.93 4.90 -5.39
C LEU A 72 -6.73 4.47 -6.85
N LYS A 73 -6.22 5.35 -7.72
CA LYS A 73 -5.93 5.00 -9.13
C LYS A 73 -4.66 4.15 -9.32
N ASN A 74 -3.83 4.00 -8.30
CA ASN A 74 -2.64 3.12 -8.33
C ASN A 74 -2.95 1.70 -7.84
N ILE A 75 -4.20 1.45 -7.45
CA ILE A 75 -4.66 0.14 -6.99
C ILE A 75 -5.72 -0.31 -7.98
N SER A 76 -5.43 -1.38 -8.71
CA SER A 76 -6.36 -1.97 -9.67
C SER A 76 -6.57 -3.45 -9.40
N LEU A 77 -7.76 -3.94 -9.75
CA LEU A 77 -8.09 -5.36 -9.77
C LEU A 77 -8.12 -5.87 -11.20
N ILE A 78 -7.80 -7.14 -11.38
CA ILE A 78 -7.76 -7.80 -12.68
C ILE A 78 -8.73 -8.98 -12.74
N ARG A 79 -9.43 -9.12 -13.86
CA ARG A 79 -10.31 -10.26 -14.16
C ARG A 79 -9.76 -10.97 -15.38
N LYS A 80 -9.39 -12.24 -15.20
CA LYS A 80 -8.83 -13.09 -16.26
C LYS A 80 -9.89 -13.45 -17.30
N GLU A 81 -9.45 -13.76 -18.51
CA GLU A 81 -10.31 -14.01 -19.67
C GLU A 81 -11.26 -15.21 -19.48
N ASP A 82 -10.84 -16.21 -18.70
CA ASP A 82 -11.59 -17.42 -18.37
C ASP A 82 -12.53 -17.25 -17.17
N ASN A 83 -12.39 -16.17 -16.39
CA ASN A 83 -13.26 -15.90 -15.26
C ASN A 83 -14.65 -15.43 -15.73
N ARG A 84 -15.67 -16.25 -15.45
CA ARG A 84 -17.09 -16.00 -15.80
C ARG A 84 -17.90 -15.36 -14.68
N THR A 85 -17.28 -15.04 -13.55
CA THR A 85 -17.94 -14.42 -12.39
C THR A 85 -17.88 -12.89 -12.46
N PHE A 86 -18.67 -12.22 -11.61
CA PHE A 86 -18.59 -10.78 -11.42
C PHE A 86 -17.39 -10.35 -10.56
N TYR A 87 -16.73 -11.28 -9.88
CA TYR A 87 -15.63 -10.98 -8.97
C TYR A 87 -14.28 -10.98 -9.67
N TYR A 88 -13.38 -10.14 -9.18
CA TYR A 88 -12.00 -10.07 -9.65
C TYR A 88 -11.15 -11.24 -9.13
N ASP A 89 -10.12 -11.60 -9.90
CA ASP A 89 -9.21 -12.69 -9.56
C ASP A 89 -8.19 -12.30 -8.50
N GLY A 90 -7.74 -11.04 -8.56
CA GLY A 90 -6.81 -10.44 -7.61
C GLY A 90 -6.48 -9.01 -8.00
N LEU A 91 -5.47 -8.45 -7.33
CA LEU A 91 -4.90 -7.17 -7.73
C LEU A 91 -4.09 -7.34 -9.03
N THR A 92 -3.99 -6.28 -9.83
CA THR A 92 -2.98 -6.19 -10.90
C THR A 92 -1.57 -6.24 -10.30
N PRO A 93 -0.50 -6.42 -11.11
CA PRO A 93 0.86 -6.14 -10.65
C PRO A 93 0.94 -4.76 -9.97
N ASN A 94 1.79 -4.61 -8.96
CA ASN A 94 1.95 -3.33 -8.28
C ASN A 94 2.68 -2.35 -9.22
N TYR A 95 2.09 -1.21 -9.51
CA TYR A 95 2.62 -0.21 -10.43
C TYR A 95 2.72 1.15 -9.73
N ASP A 96 3.44 2.08 -10.36
CA ASP A 96 3.58 3.47 -9.90
C ASP A 96 4.06 3.58 -8.43
N GLN A 97 5.08 2.78 -8.11
CA GLN A 97 5.71 2.76 -6.79
C GLN A 97 6.95 3.64 -6.81
N LEU A 98 7.01 4.60 -5.92
CA LEU A 98 8.03 5.65 -5.89
C LEU A 98 8.59 5.83 -4.48
N PHE A 99 9.88 6.16 -4.39
CA PHE A 99 10.47 6.70 -3.15
C PHE A 99 10.13 8.20 -3.04
N ALA A 100 8.84 8.51 -2.97
CA ALA A 100 8.33 9.87 -3.13
C ALA A 100 8.91 10.84 -2.09
N SER A 101 9.00 10.42 -0.83
CA SER A 101 9.63 11.23 0.23
C SER A 101 11.16 11.36 0.11
N SER A 102 11.80 10.71 -0.86
CA SER A 102 13.25 10.87 -1.13
C SER A 102 13.57 11.98 -2.12
N PHE A 103 12.58 12.49 -2.85
CA PHE A 103 12.74 13.66 -3.72
C PHE A 103 13.00 14.93 -2.90
N ASP A 104 13.65 15.92 -3.51
CA ASP A 104 13.95 17.20 -2.88
C ASP A 104 12.74 18.13 -2.95
N ILE A 105 11.64 17.71 -2.35
CA ILE A 105 10.39 18.48 -2.30
C ILE A 105 10.18 18.89 -0.84
N SER A 106 10.05 20.20 -0.63
CA SER A 106 9.96 20.87 0.67
C SER A 106 8.67 20.61 1.45
N SER A 107 7.81 19.69 0.99
CA SER A 107 6.55 19.36 1.66
C SER A 107 6.33 17.85 1.63
N VAL A 108 6.83 17.16 2.65
CA VAL A 108 6.30 15.84 3.01
C VAL A 108 4.89 16.10 3.56
N ILE A 109 3.86 15.83 2.76
CA ILE A 109 2.46 16.13 3.11
C ILE A 109 1.95 15.12 4.16
N GLY A 110 2.49 13.89 4.17
CA GLY A 110 2.13 12.84 5.12
C GLY A 110 3.03 11.61 5.00
N PHE A 111 2.71 10.56 5.78
CA PHE A 111 3.45 9.28 5.72
C PHE A 111 2.93 8.32 4.64
N LEU A 112 1.74 8.58 4.14
CA LEU A 112 0.95 7.74 3.25
C LEU A 112 0.09 8.67 2.39
N ALA A 113 -0.29 8.20 1.19
CA ALA A 113 -1.15 8.96 0.27
C ALA A 113 -2.59 9.10 0.75
N LEU A 114 -3.08 8.10 1.46
CA LEU A 114 -4.43 8.02 2.00
C LEU A 114 -4.32 7.87 3.52
N ASP A 115 -5.35 8.31 4.23
CA ASP A 115 -5.53 7.98 5.64
C ASP A 115 -5.46 6.46 5.85
N LEU A 116 -4.82 6.02 6.93
CA LEU A 116 -4.66 4.59 7.20
C LEU A 116 -6.00 3.98 7.61
N LEU A 117 -6.65 4.60 8.59
CA LEU A 117 -7.95 4.23 9.12
C LEU A 117 -9.01 5.24 8.67
N GLU A 118 -10.28 4.83 8.67
CA GLU A 118 -11.37 5.68 8.19
C GLU A 118 -11.60 6.91 9.07
N GLU A 119 -11.43 6.77 10.38
CA GLU A 119 -11.69 7.81 11.38
C GLU A 119 -10.66 8.95 11.33
N GLU A 120 -9.49 8.73 10.74
CA GLU A 120 -8.44 9.75 10.60
C GLU A 120 -8.89 10.93 9.72
N LYS A 121 -9.89 10.73 8.86
CA LYS A 121 -10.59 11.80 8.12
C LYS A 121 -11.25 12.84 9.02
N HIS A 122 -11.55 12.46 10.26
CA HIS A 122 -12.11 13.30 11.31
C HIS A 122 -11.06 13.68 12.35
N ALA A 123 -9.76 13.52 12.02
CA ALA A 123 -8.62 13.73 12.90
C ALA A 123 -8.63 12.83 14.16
N GLU A 124 -9.29 11.67 14.07
CA GLU A 124 -9.28 10.66 15.12
C GLU A 124 -8.23 9.59 14.80
N TYR A 125 -7.17 9.56 15.61
CA TYR A 125 -6.04 8.67 15.43
C TYR A 125 -5.95 7.66 16.58
N THR A 126 -5.23 6.56 16.35
CA THR A 126 -4.96 5.60 17.43
C THR A 126 -4.13 6.23 18.54
N GLU A 127 -4.18 5.62 19.74
CA GLU A 127 -3.33 6.03 20.86
C GLU A 127 -1.83 5.98 20.52
N CYS A 128 -1.39 4.99 19.74
CA CYS A 128 0.01 4.90 19.31
C CYS A 128 0.37 6.06 18.39
N TYR A 129 -0.46 6.37 17.40
CA TYR A 129 -0.20 7.50 16.51
C TYR A 129 -0.20 8.82 17.27
N GLN A 130 -1.17 9.04 18.18
CA GLN A 130 -1.21 10.24 19.03
C GLN A 130 0.03 10.39 19.91
N LYS A 131 0.56 9.27 20.43
CA LYS A 131 1.73 9.26 21.30
C LYS A 131 3.05 9.49 20.54
N TYR A 132 3.20 8.86 19.38
CA TYR A 132 4.48 8.82 18.65
C TYR A 132 4.54 9.81 17.48
N GLY A 133 3.38 10.24 16.97
CA GLY A 133 3.27 11.09 15.79
C GLY A 133 3.57 10.36 14.47
N PHE A 134 3.49 9.02 14.43
CA PHE A 134 3.70 8.21 13.24
C PHE A 134 3.05 6.82 13.36
N TYR A 135 2.80 6.15 12.23
CA TYR A 135 2.23 4.81 12.20
C TYR A 135 3.22 3.74 12.68
N THR A 136 2.74 2.85 13.52
CA THR A 136 3.46 1.73 14.13
C THR A 136 2.85 0.39 13.71
N ALA A 137 3.43 -0.74 14.14
CA ALA A 137 2.79 -2.03 13.87
C ALA A 137 1.44 -2.19 14.57
N TYR A 138 1.15 -1.43 15.63
CA TYR A 138 -0.18 -1.40 16.24
C TYR A 138 -1.24 -0.92 15.24
N ASP A 139 -0.99 0.22 14.59
CA ASP A 139 -1.90 0.84 13.63
C ASP A 139 -2.21 -0.08 12.45
N PHE A 140 -1.17 -0.66 11.84
CA PHE A 140 -1.33 -1.63 10.76
C PHE A 140 -1.98 -2.93 11.23
N THR A 141 -1.77 -3.35 12.49
CA THR A 141 -2.46 -4.53 13.03
C THR A 141 -3.95 -4.28 13.20
N LEU A 142 -4.32 -3.07 13.65
CA LEU A 142 -5.72 -2.66 13.74
C LEU A 142 -6.36 -2.61 12.35
N LEU A 143 -5.69 -2.00 11.35
CA LEU A 143 -6.13 -2.00 9.97
C LEU A 143 -6.38 -3.42 9.46
N GLY A 144 -5.40 -4.32 9.61
CA GLY A 144 -5.52 -5.71 9.16
C GLY A 144 -6.69 -6.45 9.82
N LYS A 145 -6.88 -6.25 11.13
CA LYS A 145 -8.02 -6.81 11.88
C LYS A 145 -9.35 -6.30 11.33
N ARG A 146 -9.49 -4.99 11.10
CA ARG A 146 -10.71 -4.37 10.56
C ARG A 146 -10.99 -4.76 9.11
N ALA A 147 -9.96 -5.07 8.34
CA ALA A 147 -10.06 -5.66 7.01
C ALA A 147 -10.44 -7.16 7.02
N GLY A 148 -10.60 -7.78 8.21
CA GLY A 148 -10.96 -9.19 8.36
C GLY A 148 -9.80 -10.17 8.18
N LEU A 149 -8.55 -9.70 8.20
CA LEU A 149 -7.39 -10.57 8.11
C LEU A 149 -7.13 -11.28 9.44
N PRO A 150 -6.84 -12.60 9.43
CA PRO A 150 -6.36 -13.30 10.61
C PRO A 150 -5.07 -12.67 11.15
N GLN A 151 -4.91 -12.63 12.47
CA GLN A 151 -3.72 -12.04 13.11
C GLN A 151 -2.41 -12.66 12.60
N ALA A 152 -2.40 -13.97 12.37
CA ALA A 152 -1.23 -14.66 11.80
C ALA A 152 -0.87 -14.16 10.39
N ALA A 153 -1.88 -13.83 9.57
CA ALA A 153 -1.66 -13.29 8.23
C ALA A 153 -1.01 -11.91 8.28
N VAL A 154 -1.48 -11.04 9.18
CA VAL A 154 -0.89 -9.71 9.44
C VAL A 154 0.54 -9.85 9.95
N GLN A 155 0.77 -10.67 10.98
CA GLN A 155 2.10 -10.90 11.55
C GLN A 155 3.09 -11.47 10.54
N SER A 156 2.64 -12.32 9.62
CA SER A 156 3.49 -12.87 8.56
C SER A 156 4.07 -11.79 7.63
N VAL A 157 3.31 -10.71 7.38
CA VAL A 157 3.76 -9.58 6.56
C VAL A 157 4.91 -8.83 7.25
N PHE A 158 4.75 -8.50 8.53
CA PHE A 158 5.84 -7.87 9.29
C PHE A 158 7.06 -8.78 9.40
N LYS A 159 6.87 -10.07 9.71
CA LYS A 159 7.97 -11.04 9.78
C LYS A 159 8.74 -11.12 8.47
N HIS A 160 8.03 -11.11 7.33
CA HIS A 160 8.65 -11.07 6.02
C HIS A 160 9.50 -9.81 5.84
N TYR A 161 8.95 -8.62 6.06
CA TYR A 161 9.70 -7.38 5.88
C TYR A 161 10.92 -7.29 6.81
N PHE A 162 10.82 -7.68 8.08
CA PHE A 162 11.97 -7.72 8.97
C PHE A 162 13.06 -8.70 8.49
N SER A 163 12.67 -9.81 7.84
CA SER A 163 13.66 -10.76 7.31
C SER A 163 14.41 -10.24 6.09
N ILE A 164 13.81 -9.31 5.32
CA ILE A 164 14.41 -8.73 4.11
C ILE A 164 14.89 -7.29 4.28
N GLU A 165 14.88 -6.74 5.50
CA GLU A 165 15.28 -5.35 5.80
C GLU A 165 16.64 -4.99 5.18
N LYS A 166 17.64 -5.87 5.31
CA LYS A 166 18.98 -5.67 4.75
C LYS A 166 18.99 -5.74 3.23
N GLU A 167 18.22 -6.64 2.63
CA GLU A 167 18.13 -6.79 1.18
C GLU A 167 17.51 -5.54 0.55
N MET A 168 16.48 -4.97 1.17
CA MET A 168 15.87 -3.71 0.73
C MET A 168 16.89 -2.56 0.75
N GLN A 169 17.71 -2.45 1.80
CA GLN A 169 18.79 -1.45 1.86
C GLN A 169 19.80 -1.64 0.73
N THR A 170 20.29 -2.87 0.55
CA THR A 170 21.24 -3.20 -0.53
C THR A 170 20.65 -2.88 -1.91
N MET A 171 19.36 -3.11 -2.12
CA MET A 171 18.68 -2.79 -3.37
C MET A 171 18.67 -1.28 -3.63
N ILE A 172 18.41 -0.46 -2.61
CA ILE A 172 18.46 1.02 -2.72
C ILE A 172 19.89 1.48 -3.05
N GLU A 173 20.90 0.98 -2.34
CA GLU A 173 22.31 1.34 -2.54
C GLU A 173 22.81 1.03 -3.95
N ARG A 174 22.40 -0.13 -4.50
CA ARG A 174 22.74 -0.59 -5.84
C ARG A 174 21.90 0.02 -6.95
N SER A 175 20.88 0.80 -6.62
CA SER A 175 20.01 1.43 -7.63
C SER A 175 20.76 2.50 -8.45
N PHE A 176 20.13 2.97 -9.52
CA PHE A 176 20.62 4.10 -10.31
C PHE A 176 20.13 5.46 -9.79
N MET A 177 19.53 5.51 -8.59
CA MET A 177 19.11 6.79 -7.99
C MET A 177 20.35 7.68 -7.70
N PRO A 178 20.22 9.00 -7.74
CA PRO A 178 21.25 9.90 -7.23
C PRO A 178 21.64 9.56 -5.79
N ASP A 179 22.93 9.69 -5.45
CA ASP A 179 23.43 9.28 -4.12
C ASP A 179 22.72 9.98 -2.96
N ILE A 180 22.31 11.24 -3.16
CA ILE A 180 21.53 11.97 -2.15
C ILE A 180 20.15 11.34 -1.92
N MET A 181 19.49 10.89 -2.99
CA MET A 181 18.20 10.20 -2.90
C MET A 181 18.35 8.83 -2.26
N LYS A 182 19.42 8.08 -2.60
CA LYS A 182 19.71 6.79 -1.95
C LYS A 182 19.86 6.95 -0.44
N LYS A 183 20.64 7.93 0.01
CA LYS A 183 20.84 8.21 1.44
C LYS A 183 19.53 8.53 2.14
N ARG A 184 18.70 9.39 1.54
CA ARG A 184 17.36 9.73 2.06
C ARG A 184 16.46 8.50 2.14
N ALA A 185 16.39 7.71 1.07
CA ALA A 185 15.58 6.50 1.00
C ALA A 185 15.97 5.47 2.07
N VAL A 186 17.27 5.26 2.30
CA VAL A 186 17.76 4.36 3.36
C VAL A 186 17.37 4.88 4.75
N VAL A 187 17.53 6.18 5.02
CA VAL A 187 17.12 6.77 6.31
C VAL A 187 15.63 6.57 6.56
N ILE A 188 14.79 6.91 5.57
CA ILE A 188 13.33 6.70 5.65
C ILE A 188 13.03 5.23 5.92
N LEU A 189 13.58 4.31 5.13
CA LEU A 189 13.36 2.88 5.28
C LEU A 189 13.68 2.40 6.71
N LEU A 190 14.86 2.77 7.22
CA LEU A 190 15.31 2.38 8.56
C LEU A 190 14.41 2.93 9.67
N ASP A 191 13.98 4.18 9.57
CA ASP A 191 13.10 4.79 10.56
C ASP A 191 11.70 4.16 10.54
N ARG A 192 11.18 3.80 9.37
CA ARG A 192 9.92 3.06 9.24
C ARG A 192 10.03 1.64 9.80
N PHE A 193 11.16 0.96 9.61
CA PHE A 193 11.42 -0.32 10.26
C PHE A 193 11.46 -0.22 11.78
N LYS A 194 12.04 0.85 12.34
CA LYS A 194 12.00 1.10 13.79
C LYS A 194 10.57 1.33 14.27
N ALA A 195 9.77 2.12 13.55
CA ALA A 195 8.37 2.37 13.88
C ALA A 195 7.55 1.07 13.89
N LEU A 196 7.75 0.17 12.92
CA LEU A 196 7.08 -1.14 12.88
C LEU A 196 7.54 -2.12 13.97
N LYS A 197 8.60 -1.85 14.72
CA LYS A 197 8.97 -2.65 15.90
C LYS A 197 8.13 -2.32 17.13
N ILE A 198 7.40 -1.20 17.13
CA ILE A 198 6.47 -0.79 18.19
C ILE A 198 5.12 -1.48 17.95
N ARG A 199 4.66 -2.31 18.88
CA ARG A 199 3.49 -3.20 18.72
C ARG A 199 2.30 -2.90 19.66
N ALA A 200 2.41 -1.82 20.45
CA ALA A 200 1.72 -1.58 21.72
C ALA A 200 2.18 -2.49 22.86
#